data_AF-A0A2E1W0G5-F1
#
_entry.id   AF-A0A2E1W0G5-F1
#
_cell.length_a   1.000
_cell.length_b   1.000
_cell.length_c   1.000
_cell.angle_alpha   90.00
_cell.angle_beta   90.00
_cell.angle_gamma   90.00
#
_symmetry.space_group_name_H-M   'P 1'
#
loop_
_entity.id
_entity.type
_entity.pdbx_description
1 polymer ?
#
loop_
_entity_poly.entity_id
_entity_poly.type
_entity_poly.pdbx_seq_one_letter_code
_entity_poly.pdbx_strand_id
1 'polypeptide(L)' 'DHLSPGSFLWGGAWGTVAWIDPVEDMLGILMMQVTSYRHLTVRQDFSTVASQAIVETNRHNPPTVMGYKSLY' A
#
# COMPACT_ATOMS: atom_id res chain seq x y z
N ASP A 1 1.78 5.53 10.32
CA ASP A 1 1.67 4.53 9.24
C ASP A 1 1.30 3.17 9.81
N HIS A 2 0.13 2.67 9.40
CA HIS A 2 -0.38 1.33 9.74
C HIS A 2 0.00 0.31 8.65
N LEU A 3 1.18 0.46 8.04
CA LEU A 3 1.64 -0.41 6.98
C LEU A 3 2.08 -1.76 7.55
N SER A 4 1.75 -2.84 6.84
CA SER A 4 2.18 -4.18 7.20
C SER A 4 3.70 -4.33 7.05
N PRO A 5 4.34 -5.26 7.78
CA PRO A 5 5.75 -5.57 7.58
C PRO A 5 6.09 -5.89 6.12
N GLY A 6 7.09 -5.22 5.56
CA GLY A 6 7.50 -5.42 4.18
C GLY A 6 6.66 -4.67 3.14
N SER A 7 5.66 -3.88 3.56
CA SER A 7 4.95 -2.96 2.66
C SER A 7 5.91 -1.97 2.01
N PHE A 8 5.69 -1.69 0.73
CA PHE A 8 6.43 -0.68 -0.03
C PHE A 8 5.50 0.15 -0.89
N LEU A 9 5.86 1.40 -1.12
CA LEU A 9 5.05 2.35 -1.87
C LEU A 9 5.90 3.33 -2.64
N TRP A 10 5.31 3.91 -3.69
CA TRP A 10 5.90 5.03 -4.40
C TRP A 10 4.85 6.03 -4.86
N GLY A 11 5.19 7.30 -4.72
CA GLY A 11 4.36 8.40 -5.19
C GLY A 11 4.63 8.72 -6.65
N GLY A 12 3.57 8.93 -7.43
CA GLY A 12 3.64 9.41 -8.81
C GLY A 12 3.18 10.85 -8.97
N ALA A 13 3.24 11.33 -10.21
CA ALA A 13 2.64 12.60 -10.61
C ALA A 13 1.11 12.55 -10.49
N TRP A 14 0.48 13.73 -10.50
CA TRP A 14 -0.97 13.92 -10.55
C TRP A 14 -1.77 13.21 -9.44
N GLY A 15 -1.21 13.15 -8.23
CA GLY A 15 -1.84 12.53 -7.07
C GLY A 15 -1.79 10.99 -7.07
N THR A 16 -1.03 10.38 -7.98
CA THR A 16 -0.92 8.91 -8.08
C THR A 16 -0.12 8.34 -6.91
N VAL A 17 -0.53 7.18 -6.39
CA VAL A 17 0.28 6.38 -5.47
C VAL A 17 0.10 4.90 -5.77
N ALA A 18 1.20 4.16 -5.77
CA ALA A 18 1.20 2.70 -5.78
C ALA A 18 1.66 2.21 -4.41
N TRP A 19 1.00 1.17 -3.90
CA TRP A 19 1.31 0.53 -2.62
C TRP A 19 1.13 -0.98 -2.75
N ILE A 20 2.07 -1.73 -2.19
CA ILE A 20 2.05 -3.19 -2.15
C ILE A 20 2.09 -3.62 -0.68
N ASP A 21 1.20 -4.54 -0.33
CA ASP A 21 1.11 -5.19 0.97
C ASP A 21 1.34 -6.71 0.80
N PRO A 22 2.57 -7.20 1.04
CA PRO A 22 2.86 -8.63 0.91
C PRO A 22 2.14 -9.49 1.94
N VAL A 23 1.80 -8.94 3.10
CA VAL A 23 1.15 -9.67 4.19
C VAL A 23 -0.30 -9.99 3.86
N GLU A 24 -0.98 -9.07 3.18
CA GLU A 24 -2.35 -9.28 2.70
C GLU A 24 -2.41 -9.77 1.23
N ASP A 25 -1.26 -10.04 0.59
CA ASP A 25 -1.11 -10.40 -0.82
C ASP A 25 -1.84 -9.44 -1.79
N MET A 26 -1.65 -8.13 -1.56
CA MET A 26 -2.41 -7.08 -2.24
C MET A 26 -1.51 -6.03 -2.91
N LEU A 27 -1.97 -5.54 -4.06
CA LEU A 27 -1.42 -4.38 -4.77
C LEU A 27 -2.52 -3.33 -4.99
N GLY A 28 -2.30 -2.13 -4.48
CA GLY A 28 -3.18 -0.98 -4.63
C GLY A 28 -2.58 0.11 -5.51
N ILE A 29 -3.37 0.64 -6.44
CA ILE A 29 -3.00 1.81 -7.26
C ILE A 29 -4.14 2.83 -7.17
N LEU A 30 -3.81 4.03 -6.69
CA LEU A 30 -4.71 5.19 -6.72
C LEU A 30 -4.28 6.16 -7.82
N MET A 31 -5.23 6.59 -8.65
CA MET A 31 -5.02 7.57 -9.73
C MET A 31 -6.04 8.69 -9.61
N MET A 32 -5.60 9.90 -9.25
CA MET A 32 -6.51 11.04 -9.01
C MET A 32 -6.56 12.05 -10.16
N GLN A 33 -5.59 12.05 -11.07
CA GLN A 33 -5.49 12.96 -12.23
C GLN A 33 -5.62 14.45 -11.88
N VAL A 34 -5.12 14.87 -10.70
CA VAL A 34 -5.15 16.26 -10.23
C VAL A 34 -3.73 16.79 -10.01
N THR A 35 -3.44 18.03 -10.41
CA THR A 35 -2.10 18.63 -10.32
C THR A 35 -1.83 19.35 -8.99
N SER A 36 -2.86 19.95 -8.37
CA SER A 36 -2.81 20.57 -7.05
C SER A 36 -3.56 19.70 -6.03
N TYR A 37 -2.82 18.97 -5.20
CA TYR A 37 -3.39 17.97 -4.30
C TYR A 37 -2.75 17.94 -2.92
N ARG A 38 -1.91 18.94 -2.58
CA ARG A 38 -1.25 19.02 -1.27
C ARG A 38 -2.22 19.17 -0.10
N HIS A 39 -3.42 19.67 -0.37
CA HIS A 39 -4.49 19.86 0.61
C HIS A 39 -5.42 18.64 0.71
N LEU A 40 -5.20 17.59 -0.08
CA LEU A 40 -5.97 16.35 -0.04
C LEU A 40 -5.20 15.30 0.75
N THR A 41 -5.89 14.55 1.61
CA THR A 41 -5.32 13.44 2.39
C THR A 41 -5.55 12.07 1.75
N VAL A 42 -6.26 12.03 0.61
CA VAL A 42 -6.71 10.78 -0.04
C VAL A 42 -5.55 9.81 -0.31
N ARG A 43 -4.35 10.31 -0.61
CA ARG A 43 -3.16 9.45 -0.81
C ARG A 43 -2.71 8.75 0.47
N GLN A 44 -2.75 9.46 1.60
CA GLN A 44 -2.41 8.93 2.91
C GLN A 44 -3.51 7.98 3.43
N ASP A 45 -4.76 8.29 3.13
CA ASP A 45 -5.91 7.53 3.61
C ASP A 45 -6.15 6.25 2.79
N PHE A 46 -5.68 6.20 1.53
CA PHE A 46 -5.93 5.10 0.60
C PHE A 46 -5.57 3.72 1.17
N SER A 47 -4.35 3.54 1.66
CA SER A 47 -3.92 2.24 2.21
C SER A 47 -4.73 1.86 3.45
N THR A 48 -5.05 2.83 4.30
CA THR A 48 -5.84 2.61 5.52
C THR A 48 -7.24 2.13 5.18
N VAL A 49 -7.95 2.82 4.28
CA VAL A 49 -9.32 2.46 3.90
C VAL A 49 -9.35 1.14 3.13
N ALA A 50 -8.37 0.91 2.24
CA ALA A 50 -8.24 -0.35 1.53
C ALA A 50 -7.99 -1.52 2.50
N SER A 51 -7.08 -1.38 3.47
CA SER A 51 -6.85 -2.39 4.51
C SER A 51 -8.09 -2.65 5.35
N GLN A 52 -8.86 -1.61 5.70
CA GLN A 52 -10.10 -1.77 6.47
C GLN A 52 -11.21 -2.49 5.70
N ALA A 53 -11.18 -2.46 4.37
CA ALA A 53 -12.14 -3.16 3.52
C ALA A 53 -11.87 -4.67 3.41
N ILE A 54 -10.70 -5.15 3.88
CA ILE A 54 -10.34 -6.57 3.89
C ILE A 54 -11.11 -7.27 5.01
N VAL A 55 -12.06 -8.13 4.65
CA VAL A 55 -12.85 -8.94 5.62
C VAL A 55 -12.14 -10.25 5.95
N GLU A 56 -11.38 -10.81 5.00
CA GLU A 56 -10.62 -12.05 5.14
C GLU A 56 -9.13 -11.77 4.95
N THR A 57 -8.32 -12.06 5.98
CA THR A 57 -6.88 -11.73 5.99
C THR A 57 -6.01 -12.84 5.46
N ASN A 58 -4.97 -12.48 4.68
CA ASN A 58 -3.95 -13.42 4.19
C ASN A 58 -2.77 -13.61 5.16
N ARG A 59 -2.78 -12.97 6.33
CA ARG A 59 -1.69 -13.04 7.34
C ARG A 59 -1.25 -14.44 7.76
N HIS A 60 -2.15 -15.42 7.67
CA HIS A 60 -1.86 -16.81 8.05
C HIS A 60 -1.06 -17.57 6.97
N ASN A 61 -1.00 -17.03 5.76
CA ASN A 61 -0.24 -17.59 4.67
C ASN A 61 1.14 -16.92 4.59
N PRO A 62 2.19 -17.65 4.17
CA PRO A 62 3.46 -17.03 3.86
C PRO A 62 3.28 -16.03 2.70
N PRO A 63 3.85 -14.81 2.79
CA PRO A 63 3.70 -13.81 1.75
C PRO A 63 4.31 -14.31 0.43
N THR A 64 3.60 -14.13 -0.68
CA THR A 64 4.03 -14.53 -2.02
C THR A 64 5.35 -13.84 -2.41
N VAL A 65 5.50 -12.58 -1.99
CA VAL A 65 6.69 -11.77 -2.22
C VAL A 65 7.37 -11.48 -0.89
N MET A 66 8.52 -12.11 -0.66
CA MET A 66 9.36 -11.82 0.50
C MET A 66 10.35 -10.70 0.15
N GLY A 67 10.55 -9.78 1.09
CA GLY A 67 11.66 -8.84 1.02
C GLY A 67 13.01 -9.57 1.03
N TYR A 68 14.08 -8.87 0.61
CA TYR A 68 15.42 -9.43 0.64
C TYR A 68 15.78 -9.88 2.07
N LYS A 69 16.07 -11.18 2.25
CA LYS A 69 16.53 -11.72 3.53
C LYS A 69 17.98 -11.28 3.73
N SER A 70 18.24 -10.38 4.69
CA SER A 70 19.61 -10.05 5.08
C SER A 70 20.31 -11.34 5.53
N LEU A 71 21.43 -11.66 4.89
CA LEU A 71 22.28 -12.82 5.22
C LEU A 71 23.40 -12.47 6.21
N TYR A 72 23.35 -11.26 6.78
CA TYR A 72 24.33 -10.71 7.71
C TYR A 72 23.65 -10.31 9.01
#